data_AF-A0A938RRG5-F1
#
_entry.id   AF-A0A938RRG5-F1
#
_cell.length_a   1.000
_cell.length_b   1.000
_cell.length_c   1.000
_cell.angle_alpha   90.00
_cell.angle_beta   90.00
_cell.angle_gamma   90.00
#
_symmetry.space_group_name_H-M   'P 1'
#
loop_
_entity.id
_entity.type
_entity.pdbx_description
1 polymer ?
#
loop_
_entity_poly.entity_id
_entity_poly.type
_entity_poly.pdbx_seq_one_letter_code
_entity_poly.pdbx_strand_id
1 'polypeptide(L)'
;MSNPPRGNGIAGVDVGASLCKLVLSGESESRARRFPSSDLRGVRACLGEWKPERVIATGGGAARLERELAHLRVHTVPEFAAWARGAPLLAAREGLDLPGHYLLVSLGTGTSVLSLEGGSAKRVGGSALGGGTLLGLGRLLLGVETFEEICALASRGDRRRVDLLVGDIYPSGEISLPLDLNASSFAKLDSRDPADLAHALMGMLGENIALICGTLARSHSAQAVVYCGSTLVHNPELRETLQWVTTAYGAQPHFLDAGAYCGAYGAAALADEIPAHPA
;
A
#
# COMPACT_ATOMS: atom_id res chain seq x y z
N MET A 1 -25.24 30.91 27.30
CA MET A 1 -23.96 30.68 26.60
C MET A 1 -24.04 29.30 25.97
N SER A 2 -24.26 29.23 24.67
CA SER A 2 -24.29 27.97 23.92
C SER A 2 -22.88 27.40 23.87
N ASN A 3 -22.69 26.16 24.34
CA ASN A 3 -21.47 25.42 24.07
C ASN A 3 -21.20 25.45 22.56
N PRO A 4 -19.94 25.65 22.11
CA PRO A 4 -19.62 25.48 20.70
C PRO A 4 -20.04 24.06 20.28
N PRO A 5 -20.51 23.86 19.03
CA PRO A 5 -20.86 22.53 18.55
C PRO A 5 -19.64 21.63 18.73
N ARG A 6 -19.81 20.49 19.42
CA ARG A 6 -18.81 19.41 19.46
C ARG A 6 -18.48 19.08 18.00
N GLY A 7 -17.20 19.06 17.65
CA GLY A 7 -16.84 18.78 16.27
C GLY A 7 -17.21 17.34 15.91
N ASN A 8 -17.30 17.04 14.62
CA ASN A 8 -17.91 15.78 14.19
C ASN A 8 -17.02 14.52 14.37
N GLY A 9 -15.87 14.64 15.05
CA GLY A 9 -14.92 13.55 15.28
C GLY A 9 -13.48 13.91 14.88
N ILE A 10 -12.68 12.88 14.57
CA ILE A 10 -11.26 12.98 14.22
C ILE A 10 -11.06 12.76 12.72
N ALA A 11 -10.28 13.63 12.08
CA ALA A 11 -9.83 13.43 10.70
C ALA A 11 -8.41 12.88 10.69
N GLY A 12 -8.22 11.68 10.12
CA GLY A 12 -6.90 11.11 9.83
C GLY A 12 -6.52 11.36 8.38
N VAL A 13 -5.31 11.87 8.13
CA VAL A 13 -4.82 12.19 6.78
C VAL A 13 -3.46 11.57 6.54
N ASP A 14 -3.32 10.73 5.52
CA ASP A 14 -2.03 10.21 5.05
C ASP A 14 -1.70 10.84 3.70
N VAL A 15 -0.77 11.81 3.74
CA VAL A 15 -0.30 12.55 2.56
C VAL A 15 0.95 11.86 2.02
N GLY A 16 0.73 10.87 1.15
CA GLY A 16 1.82 10.16 0.46
C GLY A 16 2.44 10.98 -0.67
N ALA A 17 3.39 10.41 -1.40
CA ALA A 17 4.02 11.07 -2.55
C ALA A 17 3.05 11.24 -3.74
N SER A 18 2.25 10.22 -4.05
CA SER A 18 1.31 10.25 -5.17
C SER A 18 -0.14 10.56 -4.75
N LEU A 19 -0.60 9.95 -3.66
CA LEU A 19 -1.99 10.04 -3.20
C LEU A 19 -2.08 10.50 -1.74
N CYS A 20 -3.06 11.36 -1.48
CA CYS A 20 -3.50 11.77 -0.16
C CYS A 20 -4.77 11.00 0.20
N LYS A 21 -4.76 10.33 1.36
CA LYS A 21 -5.88 9.53 1.86
C LYS A 21 -6.45 10.20 3.09
N LEU A 22 -7.76 10.43 3.10
CA LEU A 22 -8.49 11.11 4.16
C LEU A 22 -9.51 10.12 4.76
N VAL A 23 -9.49 9.99 6.08
CA VAL A 23 -10.49 9.28 6.87
C VAL A 23 -11.13 10.27 7.83
N LEU A 24 -12.46 10.35 7.81
CA LEU A 24 -13.27 11.10 8.77
C LEU A 24 -13.88 10.07 9.72
N SER A 25 -13.47 10.06 10.98
CA SER A 25 -13.89 9.09 11.99
C SER A 25 -14.76 9.76 13.05
N GLY A 26 -16.07 9.48 13.03
CA GLY A 26 -17.02 9.91 14.07
C GLY A 26 -17.52 8.73 14.92
N GLU A 27 -18.43 9.00 15.86
CA GLU A 27 -18.97 8.00 16.80
C GLU A 27 -19.77 6.87 16.12
N SER A 28 -20.44 7.16 15.00
CA SER A 28 -21.35 6.22 14.31
C SER A 28 -20.97 5.90 12.86
N GLU A 29 -20.09 6.70 12.23
CA GLU A 29 -19.69 6.52 10.83
C GLU A 29 -18.20 6.85 10.62
N SER A 30 -17.56 6.08 9.73
CA SER A 30 -16.26 6.45 9.16
C SER A 30 -16.35 6.58 7.65
N ARG A 31 -15.86 7.71 7.10
CA ARG A 31 -15.85 7.99 5.65
C ARG A 31 -14.42 8.10 5.15
N ALA A 32 -14.10 7.41 4.06
CA ALA A 32 -12.77 7.41 3.45
C ALA A 32 -12.83 8.05 2.05
N ARG A 33 -11.86 8.92 1.73
CA ARG A 33 -11.71 9.58 0.43
C ARG A 33 -10.24 9.65 0.01
N ARG A 34 -10.00 9.59 -1.30
CA ARG A 34 -8.66 9.72 -1.91
C ARG A 34 -8.57 10.97 -2.78
N PHE A 35 -7.42 11.62 -2.76
CA PHE A 35 -7.12 12.83 -3.53
C PHE A 35 -5.70 12.74 -4.11
N PRO A 36 -5.39 13.44 -5.21
CA PRO A 36 -4.01 13.60 -5.66
C PRO A 36 -3.18 14.33 -4.61
N SER A 37 -1.97 13.85 -4.30
CA SER A 37 -1.08 14.56 -3.38
C SER A 37 -0.61 15.90 -3.94
N SER A 38 -0.67 16.12 -5.26
CA SER A 38 -0.35 17.41 -5.87
C SER A 38 -1.42 18.49 -5.61
N ASP A 39 -2.65 18.11 -5.23
CA ASP A 39 -3.77 19.02 -5.05
C ASP A 39 -4.58 18.72 -3.78
N LEU A 40 -4.32 19.49 -2.72
CA LEU A 40 -4.98 19.35 -1.42
C LEU A 40 -6.28 20.16 -1.29
N ARG A 41 -6.74 20.85 -2.36
CA ARG A 41 -7.98 21.64 -2.31
C ARG A 41 -9.20 20.81 -1.93
N GLY A 42 -9.28 19.57 -2.46
CA GLY A 42 -10.34 18.63 -2.12
C GLY A 42 -10.31 18.20 -0.66
N VAL A 43 -9.13 17.97 -0.10
CA VAL A 43 -8.95 17.67 1.33
C VAL A 43 -9.43 18.84 2.18
N ARG A 44 -8.99 20.07 1.85
CA ARG A 44 -9.41 21.28 2.55
C ARG A 44 -10.93 21.48 2.53
N ALA A 45 -11.57 21.28 1.37
CA ALA A 45 -13.01 21.39 1.25
C ALA A 45 -13.73 20.39 2.17
N CYS A 46 -13.30 19.13 2.18
CA CYS A 46 -13.89 18.10 3.05
C CYS A 46 -13.75 18.43 4.54
N LEU A 47 -12.57 18.91 4.95
CA LEU A 47 -12.31 19.28 6.34
C LEU A 47 -13.12 20.52 6.74
N GLY A 48 -13.28 21.50 5.84
CA GLY A 48 -14.08 22.70 6.08
C GLY A 48 -15.59 22.43 6.18
N GLU A 49 -16.10 21.45 5.42
CA GLU A 49 -17.48 20.99 5.48
C GLU A 49 -17.74 20.17 6.74
N TRP A 50 -16.88 19.20 7.05
CA TRP A 50 -17.09 18.27 8.16
C TRP A 50 -16.73 18.87 9.53
N LYS A 51 -15.79 19.83 9.58
CA LYS A 51 -15.32 20.51 10.79
C LYS A 51 -14.91 19.52 11.89
N PRO A 52 -13.83 18.74 11.67
CA PRO A 52 -13.31 17.84 12.69
C PRO A 52 -12.88 18.60 13.94
N GLU A 53 -12.95 17.94 15.10
CA GLU A 53 -12.33 18.45 16.32
C GLU A 53 -10.81 18.50 16.19
N ARG A 54 -10.25 17.49 15.52
CA ARG A 54 -8.82 17.27 15.40
C ARG A 54 -8.47 16.72 14.03
N VAL A 55 -7.35 17.19 13.49
CA VAL A 55 -6.77 16.67 12.25
C VAL A 55 -5.42 16.05 12.59
N ILE A 56 -5.29 14.73 12.42
CA ILE A 56 -4.03 14.03 12.61
C ILE A 56 -3.49 13.64 11.24
N ALA A 57 -2.29 14.12 10.92
CA ALA A 57 -1.67 13.95 9.61
C ALA A 57 -0.42 13.06 9.69
N THR A 58 -0.19 12.28 8.64
CA THR A 58 0.99 11.44 8.47
C THR A 58 1.42 11.39 7.00
N GLY A 59 2.51 10.67 6.73
CA GLY A 59 3.13 10.59 5.41
C GLY A 59 4.08 11.75 5.11
N GLY A 60 4.91 11.59 4.09
CA GLY A 60 5.94 12.58 3.72
C GLY A 60 5.40 13.99 3.39
N GLY A 61 4.13 14.12 3.04
CA GLY A 61 3.46 15.40 2.78
C GLY A 61 2.76 16.04 3.98
N ALA A 62 2.83 15.46 5.19
CA ALA A 62 2.10 15.94 6.36
C ALA A 62 2.45 17.39 6.74
N ALA A 63 3.74 17.73 6.75
CA ALA A 63 4.20 19.08 7.06
C ALA A 63 3.71 20.14 6.05
N ARG A 64 3.47 19.75 4.79
CA ARG A 64 2.87 20.65 3.80
C ARG A 64 1.39 20.88 4.12
N LEU A 65 0.66 19.81 4.45
CA LEU A 65 -0.75 19.91 4.84
C LEU A 65 -0.93 20.81 6.06
N GLU A 66 -0.08 20.65 7.08
CA GLU A 66 -0.08 21.49 8.28
C GLU A 66 0.06 22.99 7.95
N ARG A 67 1.01 23.34 7.07
CA ARG A 67 1.17 24.74 6.62
C ARG A 67 -0.05 25.27 5.85
N GLU A 68 -0.61 24.47 4.95
CA GLU A 68 -1.79 24.88 4.16
C GLU A 68 -3.06 25.01 4.99
N LEU A 69 -3.14 24.27 6.10
CA LEU A 69 -4.27 24.24 7.01
C LEU A 69 -3.91 24.87 8.36
N ALA A 70 -3.06 25.91 8.40
CA ALA A 70 -2.62 26.54 9.66
C ALA A 70 -3.77 27.06 10.55
N HIS A 71 -4.97 27.25 10.00
CA HIS A 71 -6.18 27.63 10.73
C HIS A 71 -6.88 26.43 11.42
N LEU A 72 -6.54 25.20 11.04
CA LEU A 72 -6.94 23.96 11.69
C LEU A 72 -5.75 23.45 12.51
N ARG A 73 -5.97 22.98 13.74
CA ARG A 73 -4.91 22.34 14.53
C ARG A 73 -4.60 20.97 13.94
N VAL A 74 -3.66 20.94 12.99
CA VAL A 74 -3.11 19.72 12.39
C VAL A 74 -1.96 19.24 13.27
N HIS A 75 -2.02 17.99 13.72
CA HIS A 75 -0.95 17.32 14.45
C HIS A 75 -0.31 16.26 13.58
N THR A 76 1.00 16.31 13.39
CA THR A 76 1.71 15.32 12.59
C THR A 76 2.18 14.13 13.43
N VAL A 77 2.00 12.91 12.93
CA VAL A 77 2.49 11.67 13.54
C VAL A 77 3.40 10.89 12.57
N PRO A 78 4.36 10.10 13.08
CA PRO A 78 5.24 9.28 12.24
C PRO A 78 4.46 8.27 11.38
N GLU A 79 4.84 8.14 10.10
CA GLU A 79 4.17 7.26 9.14
C GLU A 79 4.12 5.80 9.60
N PHE A 80 5.24 5.24 10.05
CA PHE A 80 5.27 3.84 10.46
C PHE A 80 4.48 3.58 11.74
N ALA A 81 4.38 4.56 12.64
CA ALA A 81 3.52 4.46 13.82
C ALA A 81 2.05 4.45 13.40
N ALA A 82 1.65 5.35 12.50
CA ALA A 82 0.30 5.37 11.96
C ALA A 82 -0.04 4.06 11.25
N TRP A 83 0.79 3.59 10.32
CA TRP A 83 0.55 2.32 9.63
C TRP A 83 0.47 1.13 10.59
N ALA A 84 1.35 1.08 11.59
CA ALA A 84 1.33 0.01 12.60
C ALA A 84 0.07 0.03 13.48
N ARG A 85 -0.48 1.21 13.75
CA ARG A 85 -1.76 1.37 14.45
C ARG A 85 -2.94 1.02 13.55
N GLY A 86 -2.88 1.39 12.27
CA GLY A 86 -3.98 1.24 11.31
C GLY A 86 -4.22 -0.20 10.86
N ALA A 87 -3.17 -0.98 10.60
CA ALA A 87 -3.28 -2.34 10.08
C ALA A 87 -4.14 -3.28 10.96
N PRO A 88 -3.89 -3.42 12.28
CA PRO A 88 -4.71 -4.29 13.12
C PRO A 88 -6.16 -3.79 13.27
N LEU A 89 -6.38 -2.47 13.24
CA LEU A 89 -7.74 -1.89 13.27
C LEU A 89 -8.52 -2.26 12.02
N LEU A 90 -7.88 -2.19 10.85
CA LEU A 90 -8.49 -2.57 9.58
C LEU A 90 -8.74 -4.07 9.51
N ALA A 91 -7.75 -4.89 9.89
CA ALA A 91 -7.90 -6.34 9.95
C ALA A 91 -9.08 -6.77 10.83
N ALA A 92 -9.21 -6.19 12.04
CA ALA A 92 -10.34 -6.47 12.93
C ALA A 92 -11.69 -6.09 12.31
N ARG A 93 -11.77 -4.95 11.59
CA ARG A 93 -13.00 -4.52 10.88
C ARG A 93 -13.36 -5.46 9.73
N GLU A 94 -12.36 -6.06 9.10
CA GLU A 94 -12.50 -7.01 7.99
C GLU A 94 -12.66 -8.47 8.48
N GLY A 95 -12.71 -8.69 9.79
CA GLY A 95 -12.85 -10.03 10.39
C GLY A 95 -11.61 -10.92 10.25
N LEU A 96 -10.45 -10.30 10.02
CA LEU A 96 -9.17 -10.98 9.86
C LEU A 96 -8.39 -10.98 11.18
N ASP A 97 -8.09 -12.17 11.69
CA ASP A 97 -7.23 -12.35 12.86
C ASP A 97 -5.76 -12.35 12.42
N LEU A 98 -4.98 -11.39 12.92
CA LEU A 98 -3.55 -11.27 12.60
C LEU A 98 -2.72 -11.98 13.66
N PRO A 99 -1.66 -12.72 13.28
CA PRO A 99 -0.80 -13.37 14.25
C PRO A 99 -0.05 -12.35 15.11
N GLY A 100 0.51 -12.80 16.24
CA GLY A 100 1.29 -11.94 17.14
C GLY A 100 2.57 -11.35 16.51
N HIS A 101 3.04 -11.95 15.41
CA HIS A 101 4.20 -11.49 14.64
C HIS A 101 3.95 -11.61 13.13
N TYR A 102 3.92 -10.48 12.45
CA TYR A 102 3.75 -10.40 11.00
C TYR A 102 4.60 -9.28 10.39
N LEU A 103 4.77 -9.34 9.07
CA LEU A 103 5.25 -8.21 8.29
C LEU A 103 4.06 -7.40 7.78
N LEU A 104 4.10 -6.08 7.93
CA LEU A 104 3.21 -5.14 7.28
C LEU A 104 3.92 -4.50 6.09
N VAL A 105 3.38 -4.67 4.90
CA VAL A 105 3.93 -4.15 3.65
C VAL A 105 3.10 -2.94 3.22
N SER A 106 3.74 -1.76 3.23
CA SER A 106 3.21 -0.55 2.62
C SER A 106 3.62 -0.50 1.15
N LEU A 107 2.69 -0.88 0.27
CA LEU A 107 2.87 -0.88 -1.18
C LEU A 107 2.20 0.36 -1.81
N GLY A 108 2.91 1.48 -1.74
CA GLY A 108 2.52 2.77 -2.31
C GLY A 108 3.35 3.12 -3.53
N THR A 109 3.86 4.36 -3.59
CA THR A 109 4.77 4.80 -4.66
C THR A 109 6.03 3.92 -4.75
N GLY A 110 6.61 3.59 -3.60
CA GLY A 110 7.57 2.50 -3.42
C GLY A 110 7.04 1.49 -2.39
N THR A 111 7.91 0.60 -1.92
CA THR A 111 7.56 -0.43 -0.94
C THR A 111 8.33 -0.24 0.37
N SER A 112 7.65 -0.24 1.50
CA SER A 112 8.26 -0.36 2.83
C SER A 112 7.74 -1.60 3.56
N VAL A 113 8.63 -2.28 4.29
CA VAL A 113 8.32 -3.49 5.03
C VAL A 113 8.60 -3.25 6.51
N LEU A 114 7.55 -3.36 7.32
CA LEU A 114 7.60 -3.23 8.77
C LEU A 114 7.42 -4.61 9.40
N SER A 115 8.21 -4.94 10.42
CA SER A 115 7.93 -6.08 11.30
C SER A 115 7.15 -5.58 12.50
N LEU A 116 6.00 -6.21 12.76
CA LEU A 116 5.13 -5.92 13.89
C LEU A 116 5.14 -7.09 14.86
N GLU A 117 5.57 -6.83 16.09
CA GLU A 117 5.69 -7.84 17.15
C GLU A 117 5.44 -7.19 18.51
N GLY A 118 4.55 -7.78 19.32
CA GLY A 118 4.30 -7.31 20.70
C GLY A 118 3.84 -5.85 20.80
N GLY A 119 3.13 -5.33 19.79
CA GLY A 119 2.70 -3.93 19.73
C GLY A 119 3.79 -2.94 19.29
N SER A 120 5.01 -3.42 19.02
CA SER A 120 6.09 -2.62 18.45
C SER A 120 6.12 -2.74 16.92
N ALA A 121 6.59 -1.70 16.24
CA ALA A 121 6.78 -1.71 14.79
C ALA A 121 8.18 -1.22 14.43
N LYS A 122 8.88 -2.00 13.60
CA LYS A 122 10.22 -1.67 13.13
C LYS A 122 10.29 -1.82 11.61
N ARG A 123 10.85 -0.83 10.91
CA ARG A 123 11.17 -1.00 9.49
C ARG A 123 12.32 -1.98 9.33
N VAL A 124 12.07 -3.08 8.64
CA VAL A 124 13.04 -4.17 8.41
C VAL A 124 13.50 -4.24 6.96
N GLY A 125 12.82 -3.55 6.05
CA GLY A 125 13.22 -3.50 4.65
C GLY A 125 12.34 -2.60 3.79
N GLY A 126 12.54 -2.73 2.48
CA GLY A 126 11.77 -2.02 1.46
C GLY A 126 12.43 -2.11 0.10
N SER A 127 11.74 -1.58 -0.90
CA SER A 127 12.20 -1.51 -2.28
C SER A 127 11.74 -0.21 -2.93
N ALA A 128 12.51 0.29 -3.89
CA ALA A 128 12.06 1.39 -4.75
C ALA A 128 10.97 0.93 -5.74
N LEU A 129 10.79 -0.38 -5.92
CA LEU A 129 9.71 -0.96 -6.71
C LEU A 129 8.37 -0.74 -6.01
N GLY A 130 7.43 -0.12 -6.70
CA GLY A 130 6.07 0.11 -6.23
C GLY A 130 5.18 0.68 -7.32
N GLY A 131 4.01 1.21 -6.96
CA GLY A 131 3.06 1.77 -7.93
C GLY A 131 3.62 2.94 -8.73
N GLY A 132 4.59 3.69 -8.18
CA GLY A 132 5.29 4.74 -8.90
C GLY A 132 6.17 4.19 -10.03
N THR A 133 6.86 3.08 -9.79
CA THR A 133 7.62 2.35 -10.81
C THR A 133 6.70 1.80 -11.89
N LEU A 134 5.58 1.17 -11.48
CA LEU A 134 4.61 0.60 -12.41
C LEU A 134 4.04 1.67 -13.34
N LEU A 135 3.61 2.82 -12.80
CA LEU A 135 3.09 3.92 -13.59
C LEU A 135 4.16 4.55 -14.49
N GLY A 136 5.37 4.75 -13.97
CA GLY A 136 6.48 5.31 -14.74
C GLY A 136 6.87 4.43 -15.93
N LEU A 137 7.01 3.12 -15.72
CA LEU A 137 7.31 2.17 -16.79
C LEU A 137 6.11 1.96 -17.72
N GLY A 138 4.89 1.97 -17.20
CA GLY A 138 3.66 1.94 -18.01
C GLY A 138 3.61 3.09 -19.02
N ARG A 139 3.94 4.32 -18.59
CA ARG A 139 4.07 5.48 -19.49
C ARG A 139 5.14 5.28 -20.55
N LEU A 140 6.33 4.83 -20.14
CA LEU A 140 7.48 4.69 -21.04
C LEU A 140 7.30 3.56 -22.06
N LEU A 141 6.73 2.42 -21.66
CA LEU A 141 6.68 1.20 -22.46
C LEU A 141 5.34 0.98 -23.15
N LEU A 142 4.24 1.45 -22.55
CA LEU A 142 2.87 1.16 -23.00
C LEU A 142 2.13 2.42 -23.48
N GLY A 143 2.64 3.62 -23.18
CA GLY A 143 1.99 4.89 -23.53
C GLY A 143 0.69 5.16 -22.74
N VAL A 144 0.49 4.50 -21.60
CA VAL A 144 -0.69 4.69 -20.74
C VAL A 144 -0.43 5.75 -19.67
N GLU A 145 -1.49 6.41 -19.19
CA GLU A 145 -1.36 7.55 -18.26
C GLU A 145 -1.86 7.26 -16.85
N THR A 146 -2.68 6.22 -16.70
CA THR A 146 -3.35 5.87 -15.44
C THR A 146 -2.99 4.46 -14.98
N PHE A 147 -3.16 4.23 -13.68
CA PHE A 147 -2.94 2.91 -13.08
C PHE A 147 -4.00 1.91 -13.56
N GLU A 148 -5.24 2.38 -13.68
CA GLU A 148 -6.38 1.60 -14.14
C GLU A 148 -6.19 1.05 -15.56
N GLU A 149 -5.58 1.83 -16.46
CA GLU A 149 -5.22 1.36 -17.81
C GLU A 149 -4.17 0.23 -17.78
N ILE A 150 -3.16 0.33 -16.89
CA ILE A 150 -2.15 -0.73 -16.73
C ILE A 150 -2.81 -2.01 -16.23
N CYS A 151 -3.66 -1.93 -15.20
CA CYS A 151 -4.40 -3.10 -14.71
C CYS A 151 -5.27 -3.73 -15.80
N ALA A 152 -6.01 -2.92 -16.56
CA ALA A 152 -6.89 -3.41 -17.63
C ALA A 152 -6.13 -4.03 -18.82
N LEU A 153 -4.88 -3.62 -19.06
CA LEU A 153 -3.99 -4.27 -20.02
C LEU A 153 -3.44 -5.59 -19.45
N ALA A 154 -2.93 -5.56 -18.22
CA ALA A 154 -2.33 -6.72 -17.57
C ALA A 154 -3.33 -7.89 -17.44
N SER A 155 -4.61 -7.60 -17.16
CA SER A 155 -5.67 -8.60 -16.97
C SER A 155 -5.98 -9.45 -18.21
N ARG A 156 -5.50 -9.04 -19.38
CA ARG A 156 -5.70 -9.73 -20.66
C ARG A 156 -4.38 -10.12 -21.34
N GLY A 157 -3.25 -9.87 -20.69
CA GLY A 157 -1.94 -10.16 -21.22
C GLY A 157 -1.45 -11.57 -20.87
N ASP A 158 -0.41 -12.01 -21.55
CA ASP A 158 0.32 -13.23 -21.29
C ASP A 158 1.83 -12.96 -21.18
N ARG A 159 2.29 -12.75 -19.94
CA ARG A 159 3.71 -12.47 -19.66
C ARG A 159 4.66 -13.57 -20.09
N ARG A 160 4.19 -14.81 -20.33
CA ARG A 160 5.05 -15.93 -20.78
C ARG A 160 5.62 -15.70 -22.18
N ARG A 161 5.08 -14.74 -22.94
CA ARG A 161 5.57 -14.30 -24.25
C ARG A 161 6.62 -13.18 -24.16
N VAL A 162 6.86 -12.67 -22.95
CA VAL A 162 7.70 -11.50 -22.68
C VAL A 162 8.86 -11.88 -21.75
N ASP A 163 8.56 -12.62 -20.70
CA ASP A 163 9.53 -13.11 -19.72
C ASP A 163 10.18 -14.41 -20.19
N LEU A 164 11.47 -14.56 -19.85
CA LEU A 164 12.21 -15.81 -20.02
C LEU A 164 11.94 -16.70 -18.80
N LEU A 165 11.36 -17.86 -19.02
CA LEU A 165 11.02 -18.85 -18.00
C LEU A 165 12.13 -19.91 -17.90
N VAL A 166 12.17 -20.62 -16.78
CA VAL A 166 13.11 -21.73 -16.56
C VAL A 166 12.95 -22.80 -17.66
N GLY A 167 11.72 -23.11 -18.07
CA GLY A 167 11.43 -24.08 -19.12
C GLY A 167 11.93 -23.68 -20.52
N ASP A 168 12.16 -22.39 -20.77
CA ASP A 168 12.75 -21.93 -22.03
C ASP A 168 14.26 -22.23 -22.08
N ILE A 169 14.91 -22.33 -20.92
CA ILE A 169 16.35 -22.62 -20.79
C ILE A 169 16.58 -24.13 -20.64
N TYR A 170 15.70 -24.82 -19.89
CA TYR A 170 15.81 -26.24 -19.56
C TYR A 170 14.54 -27.00 -20.00
N PRO A 171 14.33 -27.21 -21.31
CA PRO A 171 13.09 -27.78 -21.85
C PRO A 171 12.81 -29.22 -21.40
N SER A 172 13.86 -29.95 -20.99
CA SER A 172 13.77 -31.36 -20.58
C SER A 172 13.64 -31.56 -19.06
N GLY A 173 13.46 -30.49 -18.27
CA GLY A 173 13.32 -30.60 -16.81
C GLY A 173 14.60 -31.02 -16.09
N GLU A 174 15.75 -30.61 -16.61
CA GLU A 174 17.09 -30.96 -16.11
C GLU A 174 17.43 -30.30 -14.76
N ILE A 175 16.56 -29.42 -14.27
CA ILE A 175 16.70 -28.71 -13.01
C ILE A 175 15.48 -28.93 -12.13
N SER A 176 15.70 -29.03 -10.82
CA SER A 176 14.64 -29.18 -9.81
C SER A 176 13.92 -27.85 -9.50
N LEU A 177 13.51 -27.12 -10.54
CA LEU A 177 12.73 -25.89 -10.44
C LEU A 177 11.46 -25.99 -11.32
N PRO A 178 10.34 -25.35 -10.93
CA PRO A 178 9.16 -25.26 -11.80
C PRO A 178 9.51 -24.60 -13.14
N LEU A 179 9.05 -25.20 -14.24
CA LEU A 179 9.38 -24.73 -15.59
C LEU A 179 8.71 -23.40 -15.96
N ASP A 180 7.61 -23.09 -15.29
CA ASP A 180 6.85 -21.84 -15.43
C ASP A 180 7.41 -20.70 -14.55
N LEU A 181 8.44 -20.96 -13.75
CA LEU A 181 9.10 -19.95 -12.94
C LEU A 181 9.84 -18.94 -13.83
N ASN A 182 9.71 -17.65 -13.51
CA ASN A 182 10.44 -16.59 -14.17
C ASN A 182 11.95 -16.70 -13.90
N ALA A 183 12.74 -16.87 -14.95
CA ALA A 183 14.19 -16.83 -14.88
C ALA A 183 14.72 -15.42 -15.10
N SER A 184 14.14 -14.66 -16.02
CA SER A 184 14.48 -13.26 -16.27
C SER A 184 13.33 -12.47 -16.89
N SER A 185 12.92 -11.40 -16.19
CA SER A 185 11.85 -10.53 -16.65
C SER A 185 12.26 -9.78 -17.93
N PHE A 186 11.36 -9.68 -18.92
CA PHE A 186 11.59 -8.98 -20.20
C PHE A 186 12.77 -9.51 -21.05
N ALA A 187 13.27 -10.72 -20.82
CA ALA A 187 14.39 -11.25 -21.58
C ALA A 187 14.00 -12.01 -22.86
N LYS A 188 12.77 -12.55 -22.94
CA LYS A 188 12.28 -13.30 -24.10
C LYS A 188 11.78 -12.38 -25.22
N LEU A 189 10.84 -11.49 -24.91
CA LEU A 189 10.37 -10.42 -25.81
C LEU A 189 9.85 -10.88 -27.18
N ASP A 190 9.25 -12.08 -27.24
CA ASP A 190 8.57 -12.60 -28.43
C ASP A 190 7.28 -11.82 -28.77
N SER A 191 6.65 -11.21 -27.77
CA SER A 191 5.52 -10.31 -27.93
C SER A 191 5.85 -8.88 -27.51
N ARG A 192 5.34 -7.92 -28.29
CA ARG A 192 5.32 -6.48 -27.96
C ARG A 192 3.90 -5.94 -27.79
N ASP A 193 2.92 -6.83 -27.63
CA ASP A 193 1.55 -6.43 -27.33
C ASP A 193 1.53 -5.68 -25.98
N PRO A 194 0.92 -4.49 -25.90
CA PRO A 194 0.86 -3.73 -24.65
C PRO A 194 0.24 -4.50 -23.48
N ALA A 195 -0.70 -5.43 -23.73
CA ALA A 195 -1.27 -6.29 -22.70
C ALA A 195 -0.23 -7.27 -22.13
N ASP A 196 0.51 -7.96 -23.01
CA ASP A 196 1.56 -8.90 -22.61
C ASP A 196 2.67 -8.17 -21.83
N LEU A 197 3.07 -6.98 -22.30
CA LEU A 197 4.06 -6.14 -21.63
C LEU A 197 3.56 -5.63 -20.26
N ALA A 198 2.28 -5.24 -20.14
CA ALA A 198 1.68 -4.83 -18.88
C ALA A 198 1.64 -5.99 -17.88
N HIS A 199 1.29 -7.19 -18.32
CA HIS A 199 1.28 -8.38 -17.48
C HIS A 199 2.71 -8.72 -17.00
N ALA A 200 3.72 -8.61 -17.87
CA ALA A 200 5.12 -8.79 -17.48
C ALA A 200 5.61 -7.71 -16.49
N LEU A 201 5.16 -6.45 -16.63
CA LEU A 201 5.47 -5.39 -15.68
C LEU A 201 4.89 -5.68 -14.29
N MET A 202 3.63 -6.11 -14.21
CA MET A 202 2.99 -6.53 -12.97
C MET A 202 3.75 -7.68 -12.32
N GLY A 203 4.10 -8.66 -13.13
CA GLY A 203 4.84 -9.84 -12.72
C GLY A 203 6.22 -9.54 -12.14
N MET A 204 7.04 -8.78 -12.88
CA MET A 204 8.36 -8.32 -12.42
C MET A 204 8.25 -7.58 -11.08
N LEU A 205 7.27 -6.69 -10.94
CA LEU A 205 7.08 -5.93 -9.71
C LEU A 205 6.63 -6.83 -8.54
N GLY A 206 5.60 -7.64 -8.76
CA GLY A 206 5.03 -8.52 -7.74
C GLY A 206 6.02 -9.56 -7.25
N GLU A 207 6.72 -10.24 -8.16
CA GLU A 207 7.70 -11.27 -7.81
C GLU A 207 8.84 -10.67 -6.97
N ASN A 208 9.43 -9.56 -7.41
CA ASN A 208 10.54 -8.96 -6.68
C ASN A 208 10.12 -8.46 -5.28
N ILE A 209 8.93 -7.89 -5.14
CA ILE A 209 8.41 -7.46 -3.83
C ILE A 209 8.16 -8.68 -2.93
N ALA A 210 7.50 -9.71 -3.43
CA ALA A 210 7.19 -10.89 -2.62
C ALA A 210 8.43 -11.73 -2.29
N LEU A 211 9.45 -11.79 -3.15
CA LEU A 211 10.74 -12.41 -2.84
C LEU A 211 11.42 -11.72 -1.67
N ILE A 212 11.43 -10.38 -1.67
CA ILE A 212 11.95 -9.58 -0.55
C ILE A 212 11.13 -9.84 0.72
N CYS A 213 9.80 -9.77 0.63
CA CYS A 213 8.91 -9.95 1.79
C CYS A 213 9.00 -11.36 2.36
N GLY A 214 9.02 -12.40 1.52
CA GLY A 214 9.17 -13.80 1.93
C GLY A 214 10.52 -14.06 2.60
N THR A 215 11.60 -13.49 2.06
CA THR A 215 12.94 -13.59 2.68
C THR A 215 12.98 -12.90 4.05
N LEU A 216 12.42 -11.69 4.15
CA LEU A 216 12.32 -10.97 5.42
C LEU A 216 11.42 -11.70 6.41
N ALA A 217 10.32 -12.31 5.97
CA ALA A 217 9.40 -13.02 6.84
C ALA A 217 10.12 -14.21 7.49
N ARG A 218 10.87 -14.98 6.70
CA ARG A 218 11.72 -16.07 7.22
C ARG A 218 12.81 -15.56 8.16
N SER A 219 13.53 -14.50 7.78
CA SER A 219 14.62 -13.94 8.59
C SER A 219 14.15 -13.38 9.93
N HIS A 220 12.90 -12.92 10.01
CA HIS A 220 12.31 -12.39 11.23
C HIS A 220 11.37 -13.39 11.91
N SER A 221 11.23 -14.61 11.41
CA SER A 221 10.26 -15.59 11.95
C SER A 221 8.80 -15.09 11.98
N ALA A 222 8.47 -14.16 11.08
CA ALA A 222 7.11 -13.65 10.93
C ALA A 222 6.21 -14.72 10.30
N GLN A 223 5.02 -14.90 10.87
CA GLN A 223 4.09 -15.95 10.45
C GLN A 223 3.29 -15.57 9.19
N ALA A 224 3.07 -14.26 9.02
CA ALA A 224 2.29 -13.71 7.94
C ALA A 224 2.91 -12.46 7.32
N VAL A 225 2.49 -12.15 6.10
CA VAL A 225 2.78 -10.91 5.39
C VAL A 225 1.46 -10.25 5.02
N VAL A 226 1.21 -9.09 5.62
CA VAL A 226 0.01 -8.28 5.43
C VAL A 226 0.31 -7.17 4.42
N TYR A 227 -0.27 -7.27 3.23
CA TYR A 227 -0.12 -6.31 2.15
C TYR A 227 -1.18 -5.22 2.22
N CYS A 228 -0.73 -3.97 2.21
CA CYS A 228 -1.55 -2.77 2.23
C CYS A 228 -1.03 -1.76 1.19
N GLY A 229 -1.82 -0.73 0.88
CA GLY A 229 -1.45 0.35 -0.03
C GLY A 229 -2.25 0.41 -1.32
N SER A 230 -2.24 1.58 -1.94
CA SER A 230 -3.14 1.91 -3.07
C SER A 230 -2.83 1.13 -4.35
N THR A 231 -1.60 0.62 -4.53
CA THR A 231 -1.18 -0.17 -5.69
C THR A 231 -1.92 -1.51 -5.80
N LEU A 232 -2.50 -1.99 -4.69
CA LEU A 232 -3.27 -3.24 -4.61
C LEU A 232 -4.77 -3.03 -4.92
N VAL A 233 -5.22 -1.78 -5.04
CA VAL A 233 -6.63 -1.46 -5.30
C VAL A 233 -6.93 -1.77 -6.76
N HIS A 234 -7.94 -2.61 -7.00
CA HIS A 234 -8.34 -3.06 -8.35
C HIS A 234 -7.18 -3.65 -9.16
N ASN A 235 -6.31 -4.42 -8.51
CA ASN A 235 -5.15 -5.04 -9.15
C ASN A 235 -5.04 -6.53 -8.76
N PRO A 236 -5.93 -7.39 -9.26
CA PRO A 236 -5.93 -8.81 -8.93
C PRO A 236 -4.66 -9.53 -9.40
N GLU A 237 -4.06 -9.15 -10.52
CA GLU A 237 -2.84 -9.76 -11.09
C GLU A 237 -1.64 -9.61 -10.15
N LEU A 238 -1.49 -8.41 -9.58
CA LEU A 238 -0.46 -8.17 -8.58
C LEU A 238 -0.74 -8.93 -7.27
N ARG A 239 -2.00 -8.95 -6.82
CA ARG A 239 -2.38 -9.70 -5.60
C ARG A 239 -2.08 -11.18 -5.75
N GLU A 240 -2.42 -11.77 -6.89
CA GLU A 240 -2.16 -13.18 -7.21
C GLU A 240 -0.66 -13.49 -7.20
N THR A 241 0.14 -12.65 -7.87
CA THR A 241 1.60 -12.80 -7.89
C THR A 241 2.20 -12.72 -6.49
N LEU A 242 1.80 -11.73 -5.70
CA LEU A 242 2.26 -11.56 -4.32
C LEU A 242 1.86 -12.77 -3.46
N GLN A 243 0.62 -13.24 -3.59
CA GLN A 243 0.11 -14.38 -2.85
C GLN A 243 0.90 -15.66 -3.15
N TRP A 244 1.09 -15.96 -4.44
CA TRP A 244 1.77 -17.17 -4.88
C TRP A 244 3.22 -17.23 -4.38
N VAL A 245 4.00 -16.16 -4.60
CA VAL A 245 5.41 -16.11 -4.18
C VAL A 245 5.54 -16.10 -2.66
N THR A 246 4.68 -15.36 -1.94
CA THR A 246 4.74 -15.32 -0.46
C THR A 246 4.46 -16.70 0.14
N THR A 247 3.47 -17.41 -0.40
CA THR A 247 3.12 -18.76 0.03
C THR A 247 4.26 -19.75 -0.25
N ALA A 248 4.93 -19.63 -1.40
CA ALA A 248 6.09 -20.45 -1.74
C ALA A 248 7.27 -20.27 -0.76
N TYR A 249 7.36 -19.11 -0.09
CA TYR A 249 8.34 -18.84 0.97
C TYR A 249 7.89 -19.30 2.38
N GLY A 250 6.69 -19.87 2.50
CA GLY A 250 6.16 -20.44 3.75
C GLY A 250 5.49 -19.43 4.68
N ALA A 251 5.20 -18.21 4.22
CA ALA A 251 4.47 -17.20 4.99
C ALA A 251 3.02 -17.08 4.49
N GLN A 252 2.09 -16.73 5.39
CA GLN A 252 0.69 -16.53 5.03
C GLN A 252 0.48 -15.11 4.46
N PRO A 253 0.04 -14.95 3.20
CA PRO A 253 -0.30 -13.64 2.66
C PRO A 253 -1.70 -13.20 3.11
N HIS A 254 -1.81 -11.96 3.58
CA HIS A 254 -3.08 -11.29 3.83
C HIS A 254 -3.14 -9.97 3.06
N PHE A 255 -4.33 -9.59 2.61
CA PHE A 255 -4.57 -8.33 1.91
C PHE A 255 -5.70 -7.62 2.64
N LEU A 256 -5.51 -6.35 3.00
CA LEU A 256 -6.58 -5.56 3.60
C LEU A 256 -7.30 -4.78 2.50
N ASP A 257 -8.63 -4.91 2.43
CA ASP A 257 -9.44 -4.25 1.40
C ASP A 257 -9.42 -2.74 1.56
N ALA A 258 -9.49 -2.24 2.79
CA ALA A 258 -9.28 -0.84 3.12
C ALA A 258 -7.79 -0.47 3.31
N GLY A 259 -6.85 -1.36 2.96
CA GLY A 259 -5.41 -1.21 3.19
C GLY A 259 -4.78 0.03 2.55
N ALA A 260 -5.40 0.60 1.52
CA ALA A 260 -4.99 1.89 0.95
C ALA A 260 -5.10 3.06 1.94
N TYR A 261 -5.95 2.94 2.95
CA TYR A 261 -6.23 3.93 3.98
C TYR A 261 -5.56 3.62 5.32
N CYS A 262 -4.69 2.59 5.39
CA CYS A 262 -4.05 2.13 6.61
C CYS A 262 -3.40 3.27 7.42
N GLY A 263 -2.55 4.09 6.78
CA GLY A 263 -1.94 5.24 7.43
C GLY A 263 -2.94 6.29 7.92
N ALA A 264 -4.03 6.54 7.18
CA ALA A 264 -5.04 7.53 7.57
C ALA A 264 -5.88 7.06 8.75
N TYR A 265 -6.32 5.79 8.76
CA TYR A 265 -7.00 5.19 9.92
C TYR A 265 -6.10 5.17 11.15
N GLY A 266 -4.83 4.79 10.97
CA GLY A 266 -3.84 4.82 12.03
C GLY A 266 -3.59 6.21 12.60
N ALA A 267 -3.47 7.22 11.75
CA ALA A 267 -3.32 8.61 12.17
C ALA A 267 -4.53 9.06 13.00
N ALA A 268 -5.76 8.77 12.55
CA ALA A 268 -6.96 9.08 13.34
C ALA A 268 -6.94 8.39 14.71
N ALA A 269 -6.56 7.11 14.76
CA ALA A 269 -6.52 6.32 15.99
C ALA A 269 -5.41 6.74 16.97
N LEU A 270 -4.37 7.45 16.51
CA LEU A 270 -3.32 8.02 17.36
C LEU A 270 -3.74 9.35 18.00
N ALA A 271 -4.91 9.90 17.67
CA ALA A 271 -5.41 11.11 18.31
C ALA A 271 -5.53 10.95 19.83
N ASP A 272 -5.99 9.79 20.31
CA ASP A 272 -6.21 9.51 21.73
C ASP A 272 -4.92 9.59 22.57
N GLU A 273 -3.76 9.41 21.94
CA GLU A 273 -2.45 9.46 22.58
C GLU A 273 -1.86 10.89 22.61
N ILE A 274 -2.48 11.83 21.90
CA ILE A 274 -2.02 13.22 21.81
C ILE A 274 -2.93 14.09 22.70
N PRO A 275 -2.40 14.80 23.70
CA PRO A 275 -3.20 15.69 24.56
C PRO A 275 -4.01 16.71 23.77
N ALA A 276 -5.26 16.95 24.17
CA ALA A 276 -6.15 17.92 23.51
C ALA A 276 -5.68 19.39 23.65
N HIS A 277 -4.83 19.67 24.63
CA HIS A 277 -4.21 20.97 24.86
C HIS A 277 -2.71 20.80 25.12
N PRO A 278 -1.83 21.61 24.49
CA PRO A 278 -0.45 21.70 24.93
C PRO A 278 -0.44 22.28 26.36
N ALA A 279 0.44 21.73 27.21
CA ALA A 279 0.73 22.29 28.52
C ALA A 279 1.36 23.69 28.42
#